data_AF-A0AB40CIN2-F1
#
_entry.id   AF-A0AB40CIN2-F1
#
_cell.length_a   1.000
_cell.length_b   1.000
_cell.length_c   1.000
_cell.angle_alpha   90.00
_cell.angle_beta   90.00
_cell.angle_gamma   90.00
#
_symmetry.space_group_name_H-M   'P 1'
#
loop_
_entity.id
_entity.type
_entity.pdbx_description
1 polymer ?
#
loop_
_entity_poly.entity_id
_entity_poly.type
_entity_poly.pdbx_seq_one_letter_code
_entity_poly.pdbx_strand_id
1 'polypeptide(L)'
;MPQELRKLMKLRELNLSHNKLVGPIPSSFQSMAGLMSLDLSYNYLEGLIPESHFFQAAPLQWFTHNKGLCGQVHGLPPCYQSWSASKGDEEKQHKIIILIVSLICGILLILFLIIGICALLYCKKKRSTANDTSEEFDGHFFSIWRVSHGKETYKEIIRVTENFDEKYQIGTGACSIVYKATLSSRLTLAIKKIKIEVQMNEEAFRNEIQVLTEIRHRNIVRFYGFCSTNEFNFLAYEYMERGSLGTNLRSEQGAMELDWIKRVRIVRDIAQALSYLHHDCNPSIVHRDITSNNILLNEEYKACVADFGISRLLKPNSSHWSLLAGTYGYMAPELAYVMRVTEKCDVYSFGIVALEVIHGTHPGDLLSNISLSMLVKDMLDSRLPLHNTDQVTTNQVLLVILIAMQCINTIPQARPTMLEVSQRLSSPKALPTSNNHSYQALTLNHLVNIV
;
A
#
# COMPACT_ATOMS: atom_id res chain seq x y z
N MET A 1 39.65 -16.81 18.84
CA MET A 1 40.74 -16.24 18.01
C MET A 1 41.22 -17.31 17.00
N PRO A 2 41.53 -16.98 15.73
CA PRO A 2 41.86 -17.98 14.71
C PRO A 2 43.21 -18.68 14.96
N GLN A 3 43.28 -19.99 14.80
CA GLN A 3 44.53 -20.77 14.96
C GLN A 3 45.50 -20.56 13.78
N GLU A 4 44.97 -20.08 12.65
CA GLU A 4 45.66 -19.86 11.39
C GLU A 4 46.73 -18.76 11.49
N LEU A 5 46.66 -17.89 12.50
CA LEU A 5 47.67 -16.84 12.77
C LEU A 5 49.08 -17.41 12.96
N ARG A 6 49.21 -18.68 13.37
CA ARG A 6 50.50 -19.39 13.45
C ARG A 6 51.25 -19.43 12.12
N LYS A 7 50.54 -19.40 10.98
CA LYS A 7 51.17 -19.46 9.65
C LYS A 7 52.02 -18.23 9.34
N LEU A 8 51.85 -17.14 10.09
CA LEU A 8 52.58 -15.88 9.91
C LEU A 8 53.93 -15.90 10.64
N MET A 9 54.85 -16.76 10.20
CA MET A 9 56.16 -16.99 10.85
C MET A 9 57.07 -15.75 10.93
N LYS A 10 56.81 -14.71 10.13
CA LYS A 10 57.56 -13.44 10.13
C LYS A 10 56.90 -12.33 10.94
N LEU A 11 55.74 -12.58 11.55
CA LEU A 11 54.98 -11.56 12.28
C LEU A 11 55.74 -11.14 13.54
N ARG A 12 56.05 -9.84 13.64
CA ARG A 12 56.76 -9.26 14.78
C ARG A 12 55.85 -8.54 15.77
N GLU A 13 54.78 -7.91 15.29
CA GLU A 13 53.88 -7.13 16.12
C GLU A 13 52.45 -7.51 15.80
N LEU A 14 51.64 -7.74 16.83
CA LEU A 14 50.23 -8.08 16.70
C LEU A 14 49.43 -7.31 17.75
N ASN A 15 48.57 -6.39 17.31
CA ASN A 15 47.66 -5.68 18.19
C ASN A 15 46.22 -6.13 17.91
N LEU A 16 45.58 -6.73 18.92
CA LEU A 16 44.18 -7.15 18.91
C LEU A 16 43.40 -6.53 20.07
N SER A 17 43.89 -5.45 20.69
CA SER A 17 43.19 -4.82 21.80
C SER A 17 41.89 -4.14 21.38
N HIS A 18 41.00 -3.91 22.35
CA HIS A 18 39.69 -3.27 22.13
C HIS A 18 38.79 -3.99 21.13
N ASN A 19 38.80 -5.32 21.18
CA ASN A 19 37.91 -6.15 20.39
C ASN A 19 36.93 -6.91 21.30
N LYS A 20 36.05 -7.70 20.69
CA LYS A 20 35.09 -8.56 21.41
C LYS A 20 35.51 -10.03 21.35
N LEU A 21 36.82 -10.31 21.39
CA LEU A 21 37.33 -11.67 21.31
C LEU A 21 36.98 -12.45 22.58
N VAL A 22 36.43 -13.65 22.41
CA VAL A 22 36.01 -14.56 23.49
C VAL A 22 36.79 -15.87 23.42
N GLY A 23 36.86 -16.57 24.55
CA GLY A 23 37.51 -17.88 24.69
C GLY A 23 39.02 -17.81 24.97
N PRO A 24 39.73 -18.95 24.91
CA PRO A 24 41.14 -19.01 25.27
C PRO A 24 42.07 -18.46 24.18
N ILE A 25 43.25 -18.04 24.61
CA ILE A 25 44.38 -17.76 23.71
C ILE A 25 44.84 -19.10 23.12
N PRO A 26 44.84 -19.27 21.78
CA PRO A 26 45.23 -20.52 21.17
C PRO A 26 46.66 -20.92 21.55
N SER A 27 46.86 -22.19 21.94
CA SER A 27 48.19 -22.75 22.25
C SER A 27 49.19 -22.62 21.10
N SER A 28 48.70 -22.48 19.86
CA SER A 28 49.52 -22.22 18.67
C SER A 28 50.40 -20.96 18.77
N PHE A 29 50.05 -19.99 19.62
CA PHE A 29 50.86 -18.79 19.88
C PHE A 29 52.19 -19.12 20.56
N GLN A 30 52.30 -20.26 21.26
CA GLN A 30 53.57 -20.75 21.80
C GLN A 30 54.63 -20.96 20.72
N SER A 31 54.22 -21.30 19.49
CA SER A 31 55.12 -21.60 18.37
C SER A 31 55.50 -20.38 17.52
N MET A 32 55.03 -19.17 17.85
CA MET A 32 55.27 -17.96 17.05
C MET A 32 56.59 -17.27 17.45
N ALA A 33 57.72 -17.90 17.10
CA ALA A 33 59.06 -17.45 17.52
C ALA A 33 59.46 -16.03 17.04
N GLY A 34 58.80 -15.50 16.00
CA GLY A 34 59.09 -14.16 15.45
C GLY A 34 58.41 -13.01 16.18
N LEU A 35 57.47 -13.29 17.09
CA LEU A 35 56.64 -12.27 17.73
C LEU A 35 57.44 -11.52 18.81
N MET A 36 57.45 -10.19 18.71
CA MET A 36 58.14 -9.25 19.60
C MET A 36 57.16 -8.39 20.40
N SER A 37 55.96 -8.14 19.87
CA SER A 37 54.91 -7.34 20.53
C SER A 37 53.52 -7.98 20.34
N LEU A 38 52.73 -8.05 21.41
CA LEU A 38 51.37 -8.61 21.39
C LEU A 38 50.42 -7.89 22.35
N ASP A 39 49.47 -7.10 21.87
CA ASP A 39 48.45 -6.50 22.74
C ASP A 39 47.08 -7.21 22.58
N LEU A 40 46.58 -7.81 23.67
CA LEU A 40 45.29 -8.49 23.77
C LEU A 40 44.33 -7.81 24.74
N SER A 41 44.66 -6.60 25.22
CA SER A 41 43.91 -5.92 26.27
C SER A 41 42.49 -5.55 25.81
N TYR A 42 41.57 -5.33 26.76
CA TYR A 42 40.18 -4.96 26.45
C TYR A 42 39.48 -5.94 25.50
N ASN A 43 39.47 -7.21 25.88
CA ASN A 43 38.71 -8.29 25.24
C ASN A 43 37.97 -9.12 26.32
N TYR A 44 37.35 -10.24 25.95
CA TYR A 44 36.67 -11.18 26.85
C TYR A 44 37.38 -12.54 26.86
N LEU A 45 38.72 -12.54 26.79
CA LEU A 45 39.51 -13.76 26.79
C LEU A 45 39.56 -14.39 28.20
N GLU A 46 39.61 -15.71 28.24
CA GLU A 46 39.60 -16.49 29.50
C GLU A 46 40.47 -17.75 29.41
N GLY A 47 40.95 -18.25 30.54
CA GLY A 47 41.77 -19.46 30.64
C GLY A 47 43.28 -19.19 30.72
N LEU A 48 44.05 -20.28 30.63
CA LEU A 48 45.50 -20.28 30.77
C LEU A 48 46.18 -19.59 29.57
N ILE A 49 47.08 -18.66 29.85
CA ILE A 49 47.97 -18.09 28.83
C ILE A 49 49.02 -19.14 28.42
N PRO A 50 49.23 -19.39 27.11
CA PRO A 50 50.22 -20.36 26.63
C PRO A 50 51.62 -20.09 27.19
N GLU A 51 52.30 -21.13 27.67
CA GLU A 51 53.62 -20.99 28.26
C GLU A 51 54.70 -20.86 27.19
N SER A 52 55.34 -19.69 27.11
CA SER A 52 56.55 -19.47 26.33
C SER A 52 57.39 -18.36 26.96
N HIS A 53 58.68 -18.31 26.61
CA HIS A 53 59.56 -17.20 27.05
C HIS A 53 59.00 -15.83 26.65
N PHE A 54 58.29 -15.75 25.52
CA PHE A 54 57.62 -14.53 25.09
C PHE A 54 56.54 -14.08 26.07
N PHE A 55 55.65 -14.98 26.49
CA PHE A 55 54.58 -14.64 27.44
C PHE A 55 55.12 -14.39 28.86
N GLN A 56 56.17 -15.11 29.29
CA GLN A 56 56.81 -14.87 30.59
C GLN A 56 57.43 -13.46 30.69
N ALA A 57 57.98 -12.95 29.58
CA ALA A 57 58.56 -11.61 29.50
C ALA A 57 57.55 -10.51 29.12
N ALA A 58 56.28 -10.85 28.88
CA ALA A 58 55.28 -9.90 28.40
C ALA A 58 54.81 -8.95 29.52
N PRO A 59 54.59 -7.65 29.21
CA PRO A 59 54.03 -6.71 30.18
C PRO A 59 52.55 -7.03 30.48
N LEU A 60 52.16 -6.90 31.75
CA LEU A 60 50.78 -7.12 32.21
C LEU A 60 49.73 -6.32 31.41
N GLN A 61 50.11 -5.13 30.94
CA GLN A 61 49.26 -4.20 30.19
C GLN A 61 48.58 -4.87 28.99
N TRP A 62 49.30 -5.76 28.30
CA TRP A 62 48.82 -6.50 27.13
C TRP A 62 47.66 -7.46 27.42
N PHE A 63 47.38 -7.77 28.68
CA PHE A 63 46.34 -8.72 29.09
C PHE A 63 45.24 -8.07 29.93
N THR A 64 45.35 -6.77 30.22
CA THR A 64 44.39 -6.07 31.08
C THR A 64 42.97 -6.11 30.51
N HIS A 65 41.98 -6.00 31.40
CA HIS A 65 40.56 -6.04 31.06
C HIS A 65 40.05 -7.35 30.45
N ASN A 66 40.82 -8.45 30.56
CA ASN A 66 40.34 -9.81 30.32
C ASN A 66 40.15 -10.52 31.67
N LYS A 67 38.91 -10.65 32.16
CA LYS A 67 38.62 -11.08 33.54
C LYS A 67 39.02 -12.54 33.87
N GLY A 68 39.12 -13.39 32.86
CA GLY A 68 39.32 -14.83 33.04
C GLY A 68 40.73 -15.33 32.75
N LEU A 69 41.69 -14.46 32.41
CA LEU A 69 43.06 -14.88 32.08
C LEU A 69 43.89 -15.16 33.34
N CYS A 70 44.60 -16.28 33.33
CA CYS A 70 45.53 -16.67 34.39
C CYS A 70 46.80 -17.29 33.77
N GLY A 71 47.90 -17.34 34.51
CA GLY A 71 49.14 -17.95 34.02
C GLY A 71 50.41 -17.35 34.63
N GLN A 72 51.55 -17.66 34.01
CA GLN A 72 52.88 -17.26 34.52
C GLN A 72 53.33 -15.85 34.12
N VAL A 73 52.43 -15.03 33.54
CA VAL A 73 52.75 -13.63 33.22
C VAL A 73 52.80 -12.83 34.53
N HIS A 74 53.86 -12.06 34.74
CA HIS A 74 54.05 -11.29 35.97
C HIS A 74 52.89 -10.31 36.19
N GLY A 75 52.15 -10.49 37.29
CA GLY A 75 51.00 -9.66 37.68
C GLY A 75 49.62 -10.24 37.33
N LEU A 76 49.54 -11.39 36.65
CA LEU A 76 48.31 -12.17 36.53
C LEU A 76 48.19 -13.20 37.66
N PRO A 77 46.95 -13.61 38.03
CA PRO A 77 46.75 -14.65 39.03
C PRO A 77 47.23 -16.03 38.50
N PRO A 78 47.76 -16.91 39.37
CA PRO A 78 48.10 -18.28 38.98
C PRO A 78 46.83 -19.08 38.68
N CYS A 79 46.87 -19.93 37.66
CA CYS A 79 45.77 -20.85 37.38
C CYS A 79 45.78 -22.01 38.40
N TYR A 80 44.75 -22.13 39.24
CA TYR A 80 44.60 -23.27 40.15
C TYR A 80 43.85 -24.40 39.45
N GLN A 81 44.43 -25.60 39.40
CA GLN A 81 43.75 -26.80 38.91
C GLN A 81 42.81 -27.35 40.02
N SER A 82 41.52 -27.45 39.67
CA SER A 82 40.42 -28.10 40.40
C SER A 82 40.16 -27.66 41.85
N TRP A 83 39.11 -26.85 42.06
CA TRP A 83 38.31 -26.92 43.29
C TRP A 83 37.40 -28.14 43.20
N SER A 84 37.75 -29.19 43.94
CA SER A 84 36.82 -30.24 44.33
C SER A 84 36.80 -30.38 45.85
N ALA A 85 35.66 -30.00 46.44
CA ALA A 85 35.07 -30.45 47.70
C ALA A 85 35.61 -29.92 49.05
N SER A 86 34.91 -28.92 49.62
CA SER A 86 34.55 -28.90 51.04
C SER A 86 33.09 -29.40 51.22
N LYS A 87 32.94 -30.73 51.25
CA LYS A 87 31.70 -31.48 51.53
C LYS A 87 31.26 -31.30 53.00
N GLY A 88 30.55 -30.21 53.30
CA GLY A 88 29.91 -30.03 54.61
C GLY A 88 28.81 -28.98 54.63
N ASP A 89 29.08 -27.80 54.03
CA ASP A 89 28.12 -26.68 53.99
C ASP A 89 27.61 -26.36 52.57
N GLU A 90 28.39 -26.68 51.52
CA GLU A 90 27.93 -26.54 50.14
C GLU A 90 26.80 -27.51 49.78
N GLU A 91 26.72 -28.71 50.35
CA GLU A 91 25.63 -29.63 50.04
C GLU A 91 24.27 -29.09 50.55
N LYS A 92 24.26 -28.34 51.67
CA LYS A 92 23.07 -27.65 52.15
C LYS A 92 22.75 -26.43 51.29
N GLN A 93 23.73 -25.59 50.95
CA GLN A 93 23.48 -24.42 50.09
C GLN A 93 23.08 -24.81 48.67
N HIS A 94 23.70 -25.82 48.06
CA HIS A 94 23.33 -26.31 46.74
C HIS A 94 21.97 -27.02 46.76
N LYS A 95 21.63 -27.77 47.82
CA LYS A 95 20.27 -28.32 48.00
C LYS A 95 19.23 -27.20 48.18
N ILE A 96 19.55 -26.14 48.94
CA ILE A 96 18.68 -24.97 49.11
C ILE A 96 18.51 -24.21 47.79
N ILE A 97 19.59 -23.99 47.03
CA ILE A 97 19.54 -23.32 45.72
C ILE A 97 18.76 -24.18 44.71
N ILE A 98 18.97 -25.50 44.67
CA ILE A 98 18.20 -26.41 43.81
C ILE A 98 16.72 -26.41 44.22
N LEU A 99 16.39 -26.40 45.52
CA LEU A 99 15.01 -26.28 46.00
C LEU A 99 14.37 -24.94 45.59
N ILE A 100 15.10 -23.82 45.70
CA ILE A 100 14.63 -22.49 45.30
C ILE A 100 14.44 -22.43 43.78
N VAL A 101 15.41 -22.91 42.99
CA VAL A 101 15.32 -22.92 41.53
C VAL A 101 14.20 -23.85 41.06
N SER A 102 14.05 -25.02 41.67
CA SER A 102 12.94 -25.94 41.41
C SER A 102 11.59 -25.31 41.73
N LEU A 103 11.48 -24.60 42.86
CA LEU A 103 10.26 -23.88 43.25
C LEU A 103 9.94 -22.74 42.26
N ILE A 104 10.94 -21.97 41.85
CA ILE A 104 10.78 -20.88 40.87
C ILE A 104 10.38 -21.44 39.50
N CYS A 105 11.04 -22.50 39.02
CA CYS A 105 10.66 -23.18 37.78
C CYS A 105 9.25 -23.76 37.85
N GLY A 106 8.85 -24.33 38.99
CA GLY A 106 7.50 -24.81 39.24
C GLY A 106 6.47 -23.69 39.19
N ILE A 107 6.74 -22.55 39.84
CA ILE A 107 5.86 -21.36 39.80
C ILE A 107 5.76 -20.81 38.38
N LEU A 108 6.86 -20.74 37.64
CA LEU A 108 6.87 -20.30 36.24
C LEU A 108 6.07 -21.24 35.35
N LEU A 109 6.22 -22.57 35.50
CA LEU A 109 5.43 -23.56 34.78
C LEU A 109 3.94 -23.43 35.11
N ILE A 110 3.58 -23.23 36.37
CA ILE A 110 2.20 -22.99 36.79
C ILE A 110 1.68 -21.67 36.20
N LEU A 111 2.46 -20.60 36.16
CA LEU A 111 2.10 -19.34 35.51
C LEU A 111 1.89 -19.54 34.01
N PHE A 112 2.76 -20.27 33.32
CA PHE A 112 2.57 -20.60 31.89
C PHE A 112 1.34 -21.47 31.65
N LEU A 113 1.04 -22.42 32.54
CA LEU A 113 -0.17 -23.21 32.49
C LEU A 113 -1.41 -22.36 32.76
N ILE A 114 -1.37 -21.43 33.72
CA ILE A 114 -2.47 -20.50 34.00
C ILE A 114 -2.66 -19.56 32.82
N ILE A 115 -1.59 -19.01 32.23
CA ILE A 115 -1.68 -18.17 31.02
C ILE A 115 -2.23 -19.00 29.85
N GLY A 116 -1.77 -20.24 29.68
CA GLY A 116 -2.27 -21.17 28.67
C GLY A 116 -3.73 -21.51 28.88
N ILE A 117 -4.16 -21.79 30.11
CA ILE A 117 -5.55 -22.05 30.48
C ILE A 117 -6.38 -20.78 30.32
N CYS A 118 -5.92 -19.61 30.74
CA CYS A 118 -6.58 -18.32 30.54
C CYS A 118 -6.69 -17.98 29.06
N ALA A 119 -5.67 -18.27 28.24
CA ALA A 119 -5.72 -18.12 26.79
C ALA A 119 -6.67 -19.13 26.16
N LEU A 120 -6.70 -20.38 26.64
CA LEU A 120 -7.65 -21.41 26.20
C LEU A 120 -9.08 -21.10 26.64
N LEU A 121 -9.28 -20.53 27.83
CA LEU A 121 -10.57 -20.07 28.35
C LEU A 121 -10.99 -18.76 27.70
N TYR A 122 -10.05 -17.90 27.31
CA TYR A 122 -10.33 -16.70 26.52
C TYR A 122 -10.66 -17.08 25.07
N CYS A 123 -9.93 -18.02 24.48
CA CYS A 123 -10.24 -18.60 23.18
C CYS A 123 -11.55 -19.38 23.23
N LYS A 124 -11.80 -20.18 24.28
CA LYS A 124 -13.10 -20.85 24.50
C LYS A 124 -14.19 -19.86 24.81
N LYS A 125 -13.97 -18.78 25.56
CA LYS A 125 -14.97 -17.73 25.80
C LYS A 125 -15.29 -17.01 24.51
N LYS A 126 -14.29 -16.63 23.71
CA LYS A 126 -14.44 -16.10 22.34
C LYS A 126 -15.16 -17.09 21.41
N ARG A 127 -15.00 -18.39 21.62
CA ARG A 127 -15.65 -19.48 20.86
C ARG A 127 -17.01 -19.92 21.46
N SER A 128 -17.32 -19.56 22.70
CA SER A 128 -18.54 -19.91 23.45
C SER A 128 -19.52 -18.73 23.45
N THR A 129 -19.05 -17.48 23.40
CA THR A 129 -19.83 -16.34 22.89
C THR A 129 -20.17 -16.49 21.41
N ALA A 130 -19.63 -17.51 20.73
CA ALA A 130 -20.04 -17.91 19.39
C ALA A 130 -20.98 -19.14 19.38
N ASN A 131 -21.12 -19.90 20.49
CA ASN A 131 -21.83 -21.19 20.50
C ASN A 131 -22.87 -21.40 21.61
N ASP A 132 -23.07 -20.48 22.55
CA ASP A 132 -24.22 -20.50 23.46
C ASP A 132 -24.85 -19.10 23.56
N THR A 133 -25.74 -18.83 22.62
CA THR A 133 -26.90 -17.95 22.77
C THR A 133 -27.94 -18.42 21.76
N SER A 134 -28.67 -19.47 22.13
CA SER A 134 -30.06 -19.59 21.71
C SER A 134 -30.85 -18.52 22.47
N GLU A 135 -30.78 -17.28 21.97
CA GLU A 135 -31.83 -16.25 21.98
C GLU A 135 -31.25 -14.94 21.41
N GLU A 136 -31.90 -14.46 20.35
CA GLU A 136 -31.85 -13.11 19.77
C GLU A 136 -30.51 -12.52 19.26
N PHE A 137 -30.21 -12.82 17.99
CA PHE A 137 -30.03 -11.83 16.91
C PHE A 137 -29.34 -10.48 17.24
N ASP A 138 -28.06 -10.47 17.65
CA ASP A 138 -27.27 -9.22 17.67
C ASP A 138 -25.78 -9.41 17.35
N GLY A 139 -25.48 -9.83 16.11
CA GLY A 139 -24.11 -10.06 15.64
C GLY A 139 -23.86 -9.74 14.17
N HIS A 140 -24.70 -8.92 13.53
CA HIS A 140 -24.59 -8.62 12.10
C HIS A 140 -24.70 -7.11 11.85
N PHE A 141 -23.61 -6.48 11.42
CA PHE A 141 -23.65 -5.08 11.02
C PHE A 141 -24.21 -4.98 9.60
N PHE A 142 -25.50 -4.64 9.51
CA PHE A 142 -26.17 -4.27 8.26
C PHE A 142 -26.49 -2.79 8.31
N SER A 143 -25.82 -1.97 7.51
CA SER A 143 -26.23 -0.59 7.31
C SER A 143 -26.49 -0.35 5.83
N ILE A 144 -27.77 -0.39 5.47
CA ILE A 144 -28.26 0.11 4.19
C ILE A 144 -28.92 1.44 4.47
N TRP A 145 -28.11 2.50 4.43
CA TRP A 145 -28.43 3.86 4.91
C TRP A 145 -29.77 4.42 4.40
N ARG A 146 -30.20 4.03 3.19
CA ARG A 146 -31.45 4.51 2.58
C ARG A 146 -32.61 3.53 2.56
N VAL A 147 -32.42 2.28 3.00
CA VAL A 147 -33.51 1.31 3.08
C VAL A 147 -33.75 1.00 4.54
N SER A 148 -34.89 1.46 5.08
CA SER A 148 -35.25 1.44 6.50
C SER A 148 -35.35 0.05 7.14
N HIS A 149 -34.94 -1.01 6.41
CA HIS A 149 -35.10 -2.43 6.70
C HIS A 149 -33.91 -3.21 6.14
N GLY A 150 -32.71 -2.99 6.68
CA GLY A 150 -31.46 -3.56 6.15
C GLY A 150 -31.46 -5.10 6.08
N LYS A 151 -32.09 -5.77 7.06
CA LYS A 151 -32.22 -7.23 7.14
C LYS A 151 -33.14 -7.78 6.05
N GLU A 152 -34.27 -7.13 5.81
CA GLU A 152 -35.22 -7.49 4.76
C GLU A 152 -34.61 -7.27 3.39
N THR A 153 -33.87 -6.17 3.22
CA THR A 153 -33.15 -5.85 1.98
C THR A 153 -32.06 -6.87 1.70
N TYR A 154 -31.31 -7.29 2.71
CA TYR A 154 -30.33 -8.39 2.58
C TYR A 154 -31.02 -9.67 2.08
N LYS A 155 -32.08 -10.12 2.75
CA LYS A 155 -32.82 -11.33 2.35
C LYS A 155 -33.36 -11.21 0.92
N GLU A 156 -33.83 -10.02 0.55
CA GLU A 156 -34.29 -9.76 -0.80
C GLU A 156 -33.17 -9.85 -1.82
N ILE A 157 -32.01 -9.24 -1.57
CA ILE A 157 -30.82 -9.32 -2.45
C ILE A 157 -30.42 -10.79 -2.67
N ILE A 158 -30.32 -11.59 -1.61
CA ILE A 158 -29.99 -13.02 -1.73
C ILE A 158 -31.04 -13.74 -2.58
N ARG A 159 -32.32 -13.46 -2.36
CA ARG A 159 -33.42 -14.09 -3.12
C ARG A 159 -33.41 -13.70 -4.60
N VAL A 160 -33.31 -12.41 -4.94
CA VAL A 160 -33.41 -11.93 -6.33
C VAL A 160 -32.16 -12.23 -7.16
N THR A 161 -31.04 -12.47 -6.49
CA THR A 161 -29.80 -12.93 -7.14
C THR A 161 -29.66 -14.46 -7.12
N GLU A 162 -30.67 -15.18 -6.64
CA GLU A 162 -30.65 -16.65 -6.47
C GLU A 162 -29.38 -17.15 -5.78
N ASN A 163 -29.04 -16.53 -4.65
CA ASN A 163 -27.80 -16.78 -3.91
C ASN A 163 -26.52 -16.45 -4.69
N PHE A 164 -26.52 -15.32 -5.40
CA PHE A 164 -25.41 -14.86 -6.24
C PHE A 164 -25.07 -15.82 -7.39
N ASP A 165 -26.09 -16.29 -8.10
CA ASP A 165 -25.93 -17.10 -9.31
C ASP A 165 -25.18 -16.32 -10.41
N GLU A 166 -24.37 -17.03 -11.21
CA GLU A 166 -23.53 -16.45 -12.26
C GLU A 166 -24.34 -15.69 -13.32
N LYS A 167 -25.62 -16.04 -13.54
CA LYS A 167 -26.48 -15.35 -14.52
C LYS A 167 -26.75 -13.88 -14.17
N TYR A 168 -26.58 -13.50 -12.90
CA TYR A 168 -26.72 -12.10 -12.45
C TYR A 168 -25.38 -11.35 -12.43
N GLN A 169 -24.27 -12.03 -12.74
CA GLN A 169 -22.95 -11.42 -12.76
C GLN A 169 -22.84 -10.40 -13.90
N ILE A 170 -22.41 -9.19 -13.56
CA ILE A 170 -22.18 -8.09 -14.52
C ILE A 170 -20.71 -7.66 -14.59
N GLY A 171 -19.86 -8.18 -13.70
CA GLY A 171 -18.43 -7.91 -13.75
C GLY A 171 -17.64 -8.75 -12.76
N THR A 172 -16.37 -8.98 -13.08
CA THR A 172 -15.42 -9.70 -12.24
C THR A 172 -14.17 -8.86 -12.06
N GLY A 173 -13.90 -8.43 -10.84
CA GLY A 173 -12.65 -7.79 -10.46
C GLY A 173 -11.64 -8.80 -9.90
N ALA A 174 -10.44 -8.33 -9.58
CA ALA A 174 -9.42 -9.14 -8.92
C ALA A 174 -9.94 -9.70 -7.59
N CYS A 175 -10.49 -8.83 -6.73
CA CYS A 175 -10.90 -9.15 -5.37
C CYS A 175 -12.42 -9.24 -5.17
N SER A 176 -13.22 -9.00 -6.20
CA SER A 176 -14.67 -8.93 -6.09
C SER A 176 -15.39 -9.45 -7.34
N ILE A 177 -16.68 -9.73 -7.19
CA ILE A 177 -17.60 -10.04 -8.28
C ILE A 177 -18.81 -9.13 -8.11
N VAL A 178 -19.28 -8.51 -9.20
CA VAL A 178 -20.40 -7.58 -9.18
C VAL A 178 -21.63 -8.26 -9.79
N TYR A 179 -22.74 -8.22 -9.06
CA TYR A 179 -24.03 -8.78 -9.47
C TYR A 179 -25.06 -7.68 -9.65
N LYS A 180 -25.97 -7.83 -10.62
CA LYS A 180 -27.14 -6.98 -10.77
C LYS A 180 -28.28 -7.54 -9.92
N ALA A 181 -28.86 -6.71 -9.06
CA ALA A 181 -30.02 -7.06 -8.24
C ALA A 181 -31.14 -6.04 -8.44
N THR A 182 -32.29 -6.48 -8.95
CA THR A 182 -33.48 -5.63 -9.05
C THR A 182 -34.45 -5.99 -7.92
N LEU A 183 -34.63 -5.07 -6.98
CA LEU A 183 -35.51 -5.25 -5.83
C LEU A 183 -36.99 -5.11 -6.24
N SER A 184 -37.90 -5.58 -5.40
CA SER A 184 -39.36 -5.44 -5.59
C SER A 184 -39.82 -3.99 -5.68
N SER A 185 -39.08 -3.07 -5.07
CA SER A 185 -39.27 -1.61 -5.19
C SER A 185 -38.92 -1.05 -6.58
N ARG A 186 -38.48 -1.90 -7.53
CA ARG A 186 -37.89 -1.56 -8.84
C ARG A 186 -36.54 -0.87 -8.76
N LEU A 187 -36.00 -0.67 -7.57
CA LEU A 187 -34.63 -0.19 -7.39
C LEU A 187 -33.66 -1.27 -7.90
N THR A 188 -32.84 -0.91 -8.89
CA THR A 188 -31.78 -1.78 -9.39
C THR A 188 -30.45 -1.38 -8.78
N LEU A 189 -29.74 -2.37 -8.25
CA LEU A 189 -28.48 -2.22 -7.53
C LEU A 189 -27.38 -3.03 -8.20
N ALA A 190 -26.15 -2.52 -8.10
CA ALA A 190 -24.93 -3.27 -8.35
C ALA A 190 -24.38 -3.75 -6.99
N ILE A 191 -24.29 -5.06 -6.82
CA ILE A 191 -23.83 -5.70 -5.58
C ILE A 191 -22.41 -6.21 -5.79
N LYS A 192 -21.42 -5.48 -5.26
CA LYS A 192 -19.99 -5.86 -5.28
C LYS A 192 -19.73 -6.80 -4.12
N LYS A 193 -19.78 -8.10 -4.40
CA LYS A 193 -19.47 -9.19 -3.46
C LYS A 193 -17.96 -9.39 -3.38
N ILE A 194 -17.41 -9.36 -2.17
CA ILE A 194 -15.98 -9.55 -1.90
C ILE A 194 -15.66 -11.05 -1.88
N LYS A 195 -14.57 -11.44 -2.56
CA LYS A 195 -14.09 -12.83 -2.54
C LYS A 195 -13.48 -13.14 -1.17
N ILE A 196 -13.88 -14.26 -0.55
CA ILE A 196 -13.56 -14.62 0.85
C ILE A 196 -12.06 -14.97 1.04
N GLU A 197 -11.35 -15.31 -0.02
CA GLU A 197 -10.04 -16.00 0.06
C GLU A 197 -8.82 -15.13 0.42
N VAL A 198 -8.93 -13.80 0.56
CA VAL A 198 -7.74 -12.93 0.72
C VAL A 198 -7.92 -11.92 1.86
N GLN A 199 -7.07 -12.01 2.90
CA GLN A 199 -7.04 -11.05 4.03
C GLN A 199 -6.91 -9.58 3.58
N MET A 200 -6.21 -9.30 2.47
CA MET A 200 -6.10 -7.95 1.91
C MET A 200 -7.46 -7.36 1.49
N ASN A 201 -8.48 -8.19 1.25
CA ASN A 201 -9.80 -7.73 0.83
C ASN A 201 -10.59 -7.06 1.95
N GLU A 202 -10.32 -7.39 3.22
CA GLU A 202 -11.04 -6.78 4.34
C GLU A 202 -10.66 -5.32 4.56
N GLU A 203 -9.39 -4.95 4.37
CA GLU A 203 -8.94 -3.56 4.51
C GLU A 203 -9.56 -2.69 3.42
N ALA A 204 -9.50 -3.14 2.16
CA ALA A 204 -10.11 -2.43 1.04
C ALA A 204 -11.63 -2.28 1.22
N PHE A 205 -12.31 -3.34 1.68
CA PHE A 205 -13.74 -3.30 1.99
C PHE A 205 -14.06 -2.28 3.10
N ARG A 206 -13.33 -2.30 4.22
CA ARG A 206 -13.54 -1.35 5.33
C ARG A 206 -13.23 0.08 4.90
N ASN A 207 -12.17 0.29 4.12
CA ASN A 207 -11.78 1.60 3.61
C ASN A 207 -12.84 2.19 2.69
N GLU A 208 -13.35 1.38 1.75
CA GLU A 208 -14.41 1.78 0.83
C GLU A 208 -15.70 2.15 1.59
N ILE A 209 -16.09 1.39 2.61
CA ILE A 209 -17.21 1.73 3.50
C ILE A 209 -16.96 3.07 4.18
N GLN A 210 -15.81 3.23 4.84
CA GLN A 210 -15.48 4.44 5.59
C GLN A 210 -15.60 5.69 4.70
N VAL A 211 -14.96 5.66 3.53
CA VAL A 211 -14.99 6.78 2.59
C VAL A 211 -16.42 7.04 2.08
N LEU A 212 -17.11 6.02 1.57
CA LEU A 212 -18.42 6.18 0.94
C LEU A 212 -19.54 6.54 1.91
N THR A 213 -19.37 6.29 3.21
CA THR A 213 -20.32 6.76 4.23
C THR A 213 -20.21 8.26 4.51
N GLU A 214 -19.06 8.88 4.23
CA GLU A 214 -18.80 10.29 4.51
C GLU A 214 -19.00 11.20 3.29
N ILE A 215 -18.96 10.64 2.07
CA ILE A 215 -19.04 11.41 0.83
C ILE A 215 -20.36 11.25 0.10
N ARG A 216 -20.79 12.33 -0.56
CA ARG A 216 -21.93 12.28 -1.48
C ARG A 216 -21.82 13.38 -2.53
N HIS A 217 -21.60 12.97 -3.77
CA HIS A 217 -21.46 13.90 -4.89
C HIS A 217 -22.21 13.39 -6.12
N ARG A 218 -22.65 14.31 -7.00
CA ARG A 218 -23.44 13.94 -8.18
C ARG A 218 -22.65 13.10 -9.20
N ASN A 219 -21.32 13.17 -9.20
CA ASN A 219 -20.42 12.44 -10.07
C ASN A 219 -19.60 11.38 -9.31
N ILE A 220 -20.11 10.88 -8.20
CA ILE A 220 -19.57 9.73 -7.48
C ILE A 220 -20.70 8.70 -7.42
N VAL A 221 -20.38 7.44 -7.71
CA VAL A 221 -21.39 6.37 -7.75
C VAL A 221 -22.05 6.29 -6.39
N ARG A 222 -23.38 6.31 -6.41
CA ARG A 222 -24.14 6.39 -5.18
C ARG A 222 -24.07 5.07 -4.43
N PHE A 223 -23.57 5.15 -3.21
CA PHE A 223 -23.54 4.06 -2.25
C PHE A 223 -24.88 3.96 -1.50
N TYR A 224 -25.47 2.76 -1.45
CA TYR A 224 -26.69 2.49 -0.69
C TYR A 224 -26.39 1.86 0.67
N GLY A 225 -25.29 1.13 0.78
CA GLY A 225 -24.83 0.53 2.02
C GLY A 225 -24.07 -0.76 1.81
N PHE A 226 -23.89 -1.50 2.89
CA PHE A 226 -23.11 -2.72 2.89
C PHE A 226 -23.72 -3.81 3.77
N CYS A 227 -23.22 -5.02 3.54
CA CYS A 227 -23.53 -6.20 4.30
C CYS A 227 -22.21 -6.85 4.72
N SER A 228 -22.08 -7.16 6.01
CA SER A 228 -21.00 -7.95 6.57
C SER A 228 -21.59 -9.08 7.40
N THR A 229 -21.52 -10.30 6.88
CA THR A 229 -22.04 -11.53 7.52
C THR A 229 -21.00 -12.64 7.45
N ASN A 230 -21.23 -13.74 8.18
CA ASN A 230 -20.38 -14.93 8.11
C ASN A 230 -20.37 -15.57 6.71
N GLU A 231 -21.42 -15.36 5.92
CA GLU A 231 -21.56 -15.93 4.58
C GLU A 231 -21.05 -14.96 3.50
N PHE A 232 -21.43 -13.69 3.59
CA PHE A 232 -21.18 -12.70 2.54
C PHE A 232 -20.75 -11.34 3.08
N ASN A 233 -19.71 -10.80 2.44
CA ASN A 233 -19.32 -9.40 2.50
C ASN A 233 -19.62 -8.75 1.15
N PHE A 234 -20.49 -7.75 1.12
CA PHE A 234 -20.80 -7.03 -0.11
C PHE A 234 -21.15 -5.56 0.11
N LEU A 235 -20.95 -4.79 -0.95
CA LEU A 235 -21.27 -3.37 -1.05
C LEU A 235 -22.39 -3.20 -2.08
N ALA A 236 -23.40 -2.39 -1.77
CA ALA A 236 -24.54 -2.12 -2.63
C ALA A 236 -24.47 -0.69 -3.19
N TYR A 237 -24.46 -0.58 -4.51
CA TYR A 237 -24.39 0.67 -5.25
C TYR A 237 -25.60 0.85 -6.15
N GLU A 238 -25.82 2.09 -6.58
CA GLU A 238 -26.61 2.36 -7.78
C GLU A 238 -26.07 1.56 -8.96
N TYR A 239 -26.98 0.92 -9.70
CA TYR A 239 -26.62 0.28 -10.96
C TYR A 239 -26.44 1.34 -12.04
N MET A 240 -25.36 1.22 -12.82
CA MET A 240 -25.00 2.15 -13.88
C MET A 240 -25.21 1.45 -15.23
N GLU A 241 -26.23 1.84 -15.98
CA GLU A 241 -26.79 1.08 -17.11
C GLU A 241 -25.78 0.83 -18.23
N ARG A 242 -24.87 1.77 -18.45
CA ARG A 242 -23.89 1.70 -19.54
C ARG A 242 -22.57 1.07 -19.11
N GLY A 243 -22.45 0.65 -17.86
CA GLY A 243 -21.22 0.05 -17.33
C GLY A 243 -20.06 1.04 -17.31
N SER A 244 -18.83 0.54 -17.50
CA SER A 244 -17.62 1.36 -17.44
C SER A 244 -17.33 2.12 -18.74
N LEU A 245 -16.75 3.31 -18.61
CA LEU A 245 -16.27 4.12 -19.71
C LEU A 245 -15.26 3.36 -20.59
N GLY A 246 -14.36 2.59 -19.96
CA GLY A 246 -13.36 1.78 -20.67
C GLY A 246 -13.98 0.74 -21.61
N THR A 247 -15.11 0.13 -21.23
CA THR A 247 -15.85 -0.80 -22.10
C THR A 247 -16.51 -0.06 -23.26
N ASN A 248 -17.08 1.11 -23.00
CA ASN A 248 -17.74 1.94 -24.03
C ASN A 248 -16.73 2.40 -25.10
N LEU A 249 -15.56 2.91 -24.70
CA LEU A 249 -14.52 3.39 -25.62
C LEU A 249 -13.88 2.28 -26.47
N ARG A 250 -13.77 1.06 -25.90
CA ARG A 250 -13.20 -0.11 -26.60
C ARG A 250 -14.13 -0.66 -27.67
N SER A 251 -15.44 -0.61 -27.44
CA SER A 251 -16.43 -1.05 -28.44
C SER A 251 -16.59 0.00 -29.54
N GLU A 252 -16.70 -0.43 -30.79
CA GLU A 252 -16.92 0.48 -31.92
C GLU A 252 -18.23 1.26 -31.77
N GLN A 253 -19.33 0.55 -31.52
CA GLN A 253 -20.64 1.14 -31.29
C GLN A 253 -20.65 2.12 -30.12
N GLY A 254 -20.14 1.72 -28.95
CA GLY A 254 -20.14 2.58 -27.75
C GLY A 254 -19.27 3.83 -27.93
N ALA A 255 -18.13 3.72 -28.62
CA ALA A 255 -17.25 4.86 -28.87
C ALA A 255 -17.85 5.87 -29.84
N MET A 256 -18.62 5.40 -30.83
CA MET A 256 -19.34 6.27 -31.78
C MET A 256 -20.54 6.95 -31.13
N GLU A 257 -21.21 6.30 -30.17
CA GLU A 257 -22.29 6.92 -29.39
C GLU A 257 -21.79 8.06 -28.47
N LEU A 258 -20.55 7.95 -28.01
CA LEU A 258 -19.82 8.97 -27.26
C LEU A 258 -19.28 10.06 -28.20
N ASP A 259 -20.16 10.90 -28.75
CA ASP A 259 -19.76 12.10 -29.52
C ASP A 259 -18.89 13.08 -28.71
N TRP A 260 -18.34 14.09 -29.38
CA TRP A 260 -17.45 15.06 -28.73
C TRP A 260 -18.08 15.81 -27.55
N ILE A 261 -19.38 16.09 -27.61
CA ILE A 261 -20.10 16.78 -26.52
C ILE A 261 -20.19 15.87 -25.30
N LYS A 262 -20.53 14.59 -25.50
CA LYS A 262 -20.56 13.60 -24.42
C LYS A 262 -19.18 13.38 -23.82
N ARG A 263 -18.14 13.27 -24.66
CA ARG A 263 -16.74 13.11 -24.21
C ARG A 263 -16.26 14.28 -23.35
N VAL A 264 -16.48 15.52 -23.79
CA VAL A 264 -16.17 16.73 -23.00
C VAL A 264 -16.94 16.74 -21.68
N ARG A 265 -18.23 16.39 -21.70
CA ARG A 265 -19.05 16.32 -20.49
C ARG A 265 -18.55 15.26 -19.50
N ILE A 266 -18.17 14.09 -19.98
CA ILE A 266 -17.59 13.01 -19.15
C ILE A 266 -16.31 13.49 -18.48
N VAL A 267 -15.38 14.12 -19.20
CA VAL A 267 -14.15 14.67 -18.62
C VAL A 267 -14.47 15.72 -17.55
N ARG A 268 -15.44 16.60 -17.80
CA ARG A 268 -15.90 17.59 -16.82
C ARG A 268 -16.50 16.94 -15.57
N ASP A 269 -17.34 15.92 -15.72
CA ASP A 269 -17.96 15.18 -14.63
C ASP A 269 -16.90 14.53 -13.72
N ILE A 270 -15.86 13.92 -14.30
CA ILE A 270 -14.74 13.32 -13.56
C ILE A 270 -13.96 14.42 -12.81
N ALA A 271 -13.68 15.55 -13.47
CA ALA A 271 -12.97 16.67 -12.87
C ALA A 271 -13.73 17.25 -11.66
N GLN A 272 -15.05 17.36 -11.75
CA GLN A 272 -15.90 17.81 -10.65
C GLN A 272 -15.88 16.84 -9.46
N ALA A 273 -15.93 15.54 -9.71
CA ALA A 273 -15.82 14.52 -8.66
C ALA A 273 -14.47 14.61 -7.90
N LEU A 274 -13.37 14.70 -8.64
CA LEU A 274 -12.04 14.79 -8.05
C LEU A 274 -11.81 16.12 -7.32
N SER A 275 -12.31 17.23 -7.87
CA SER A 275 -12.27 18.53 -7.19
C SER A 275 -12.96 18.46 -5.83
N TYR A 276 -14.15 17.85 -5.77
CA TYR A 276 -14.88 17.64 -4.51
C TYR A 276 -14.07 16.80 -3.51
N LEU A 277 -13.48 15.68 -3.96
CA LEU A 277 -12.67 14.81 -3.09
C LEU A 277 -11.42 15.52 -2.54
N HIS A 278 -10.75 16.32 -3.36
CA HIS A 278 -9.49 16.98 -2.99
C HIS A 278 -9.70 18.25 -2.18
N HIS A 279 -10.75 19.02 -2.46
CA HIS A 279 -10.89 20.39 -1.97
C HIS A 279 -12.11 20.64 -1.08
N ASP A 280 -13.20 19.87 -1.24
CA ASP A 280 -14.43 20.07 -0.46
C ASP A 280 -14.54 19.07 0.71
N CYS A 281 -13.86 17.92 0.62
CA CYS A 281 -13.78 16.94 1.70
C CYS A 281 -12.71 17.34 2.73
N ASN A 282 -13.01 17.15 4.01
CA ASN A 282 -12.06 17.37 5.10
C ASN A 282 -12.01 16.16 6.04
N PRO A 283 -10.89 15.42 6.09
CA PRO A 283 -9.65 15.64 5.33
C PRO A 283 -9.81 15.32 3.84
N SER A 284 -8.93 15.88 2.99
CA SER A 284 -8.91 15.60 1.55
C SER A 284 -8.76 14.10 1.28
N ILE A 285 -9.44 13.60 0.26
CA ILE A 285 -9.49 12.18 -0.09
C ILE A 285 -8.77 11.98 -1.44
N VAL A 286 -7.73 11.17 -1.48
CA VAL A 286 -7.05 10.75 -2.72
C VAL A 286 -7.59 9.40 -3.14
N HIS A 287 -8.12 9.30 -4.35
CA HIS A 287 -8.75 8.09 -4.88
C HIS A 287 -7.74 6.97 -5.14
N ARG A 288 -6.60 7.31 -5.75
CA ARG A 288 -5.45 6.44 -6.12
C ARG A 288 -5.67 5.43 -7.24
N ASP A 289 -6.91 5.17 -7.65
CA ASP A 289 -7.21 4.27 -8.78
C ASP A 289 -8.12 4.89 -9.84
N ILE A 290 -7.82 6.11 -10.29
CA ILE A 290 -8.59 6.72 -11.38
C ILE A 290 -8.21 6.07 -12.71
N THR A 291 -9.16 5.35 -13.30
CA THR A 291 -9.02 4.64 -14.58
C THR A 291 -10.33 4.70 -15.35
N SER A 292 -10.33 4.47 -16.66
CA SER A 292 -11.57 4.39 -17.45
C SER A 292 -12.50 3.24 -17.02
N ASN A 293 -11.99 2.21 -16.35
CA ASN A 293 -12.81 1.12 -15.81
C ASN A 293 -13.54 1.50 -14.52
N ASN A 294 -12.98 2.44 -13.75
CA ASN A 294 -13.56 2.95 -12.51
C ASN A 294 -14.43 4.20 -12.72
N ILE A 295 -14.61 4.63 -13.97
CA ILE A 295 -15.62 5.62 -14.35
C ILE A 295 -16.84 4.88 -14.90
N LEU A 296 -17.97 4.96 -14.21
CA LEU A 296 -19.22 4.34 -14.63
C LEU A 296 -20.16 5.37 -15.27
N LEU A 297 -20.96 4.91 -16.24
CA LEU A 297 -21.89 5.72 -17.02
C LEU A 297 -23.33 5.26 -16.77
N ASN A 298 -24.21 6.22 -16.47
CA ASN A 298 -25.64 5.94 -16.35
C ASN A 298 -26.33 5.98 -17.73
N GLU A 299 -27.64 5.78 -17.77
CA GLU A 299 -28.46 5.82 -18.99
C GLU A 299 -28.24 7.10 -19.85
N GLU A 300 -28.03 8.27 -19.25
CA GLU A 300 -27.78 9.52 -19.98
C GLU A 300 -26.29 9.79 -20.30
N TYR A 301 -25.39 8.84 -20.07
CA TYR A 301 -23.92 9.00 -20.17
C TYR A 301 -23.37 10.12 -19.27
N LYS A 302 -23.95 10.28 -18.08
CA LYS A 302 -23.33 11.03 -17.00
C LYS A 302 -22.28 10.16 -16.33
N ALA A 303 -21.10 10.73 -16.10
CA ALA A 303 -20.00 9.98 -15.50
C ALA A 303 -19.98 10.09 -13.98
N CYS A 304 -19.72 8.95 -13.33
CA CYS A 304 -19.52 8.84 -11.90
C CYS A 304 -18.26 8.03 -11.59
N VAL A 305 -17.45 8.53 -10.65
CA VAL A 305 -16.27 7.83 -10.11
C VAL A 305 -16.72 6.71 -9.16
N ALA A 306 -16.12 5.54 -9.29
CA ALA A 306 -16.38 4.33 -8.51
C ALA A 306 -15.08 3.72 -7.97
N ASP A 307 -15.22 2.73 -7.09
CA ASP A 307 -14.14 1.91 -6.50
C ASP A 307 -13.16 2.67 -5.61
N PHE A 308 -13.58 2.89 -4.36
CA PHE A 308 -12.78 3.59 -3.36
C PHE A 308 -11.93 2.64 -2.49
N GLY A 309 -11.76 1.38 -2.93
CA GLY A 309 -11.09 0.32 -2.16
C GLY A 309 -9.69 0.69 -1.68
N ILE A 310 -8.91 1.40 -2.51
CA ILE A 310 -7.53 1.80 -2.19
C ILE A 310 -7.36 3.29 -1.86
N SER A 311 -8.47 4.03 -1.73
CA SER A 311 -8.47 5.47 -1.46
C SER A 311 -7.85 5.81 -0.11
N ARG A 312 -7.45 7.07 0.09
CA ARG A 312 -6.78 7.51 1.31
C ARG A 312 -7.20 8.90 1.76
N LEU A 313 -7.48 9.04 3.04
CA LEU A 313 -7.68 10.31 3.74
C LEU A 313 -6.32 10.94 4.07
N LEU A 314 -6.04 12.14 3.56
CA LEU A 314 -4.81 12.90 3.85
C LEU A 314 -4.95 13.63 5.19
N LYS A 315 -4.79 12.89 6.30
CA LYS A 315 -4.85 13.48 7.63
C LYS A 315 -3.56 14.28 7.90
N PRO A 316 -3.64 15.54 8.38
CA PRO A 316 -2.47 16.41 8.60
C PRO A 316 -1.37 15.80 9.48
N ASN A 317 -1.76 14.93 10.41
CA ASN A 317 -0.88 14.32 11.40
C ASN A 317 -0.50 12.85 11.06
N SER A 318 -0.74 12.41 9.81
CA SER A 318 -0.47 11.03 9.38
C SER A 318 0.64 10.96 8.34
N SER A 319 1.32 9.82 8.26
CA SER A 319 2.31 9.60 7.21
C SER A 319 1.63 9.54 5.84
N HIS A 320 2.03 10.38 4.90
CA HIS A 320 1.53 10.30 3.52
C HIS A 320 2.16 9.15 2.70
N TRP A 321 3.03 8.35 3.31
CA TRP A 321 3.68 7.17 2.72
C TRP A 321 2.73 5.97 2.70
N SER A 322 2.65 5.25 1.60
CA SER A 322 1.80 4.06 1.45
C SER A 322 2.50 3.02 0.55
N LEU A 323 2.10 1.76 0.66
CA LEU A 323 2.45 0.73 -0.32
C LEU A 323 2.03 1.19 -1.73
N LEU A 324 2.83 0.84 -2.73
CA LEU A 324 2.49 1.08 -4.12
C LEU A 324 1.15 0.39 -4.44
N ALA A 325 0.18 1.17 -4.88
CA ALA A 325 -1.14 0.70 -5.28
C ALA A 325 -1.69 1.63 -6.36
N GLY A 326 -2.51 1.07 -7.25
CA GLY A 326 -3.07 1.73 -8.43
C GLY A 326 -2.86 0.88 -9.68
N THR A 327 -3.58 1.23 -10.74
CA THR A 327 -3.51 0.51 -12.02
C THR A 327 -2.32 0.96 -12.87
N TYR A 328 -1.51 0.01 -13.34
CA TYR A 328 -0.40 0.27 -14.27
C TYR A 328 -0.89 0.97 -15.55
N GLY A 329 -0.12 1.93 -16.05
CA GLY A 329 -0.50 2.81 -17.17
C GLY A 329 -1.19 4.12 -16.75
N TYR A 330 -1.79 4.17 -15.56
CA TYR A 330 -2.43 5.37 -15.01
C TYR A 330 -1.69 5.98 -13.82
N MET A 331 -0.76 5.23 -13.21
CA MET A 331 -0.01 5.69 -12.05
C MET A 331 0.97 6.80 -12.39
N ALA A 332 0.99 7.83 -11.55
CA ALA A 332 1.94 8.92 -11.65
C ALA A 332 3.40 8.43 -11.44
N PRO A 333 4.38 8.91 -12.22
CA PRO A 333 5.74 8.38 -12.23
C PRO A 333 6.46 8.51 -10.89
N GLU A 334 6.16 9.53 -10.09
CA GLU A 334 6.77 9.74 -8.79
C GLU A 334 6.43 8.64 -7.76
N LEU A 335 5.32 7.92 -7.95
CA LEU A 335 4.93 6.82 -7.06
C LEU A 335 5.89 5.64 -7.16
N ALA A 336 6.60 5.48 -8.28
CA ALA A 336 7.59 4.44 -8.48
C ALA A 336 8.84 4.62 -7.59
N TYR A 337 9.13 5.86 -7.18
CA TYR A 337 10.37 6.19 -6.44
C TYR A 337 10.11 6.72 -5.03
N VAL A 338 9.00 7.45 -4.83
CA VAL A 338 8.78 8.25 -3.62
C VAL A 338 7.58 7.77 -2.79
N MET A 339 6.78 6.76 -3.18
CA MET A 339 5.69 6.15 -2.38
C MET A 339 4.79 7.11 -1.55
N ARG A 340 4.79 8.41 -1.86
CA ARG A 340 4.17 9.49 -1.10
C ARG A 340 2.94 9.91 -1.85
N VAL A 341 1.80 9.63 -1.25
CA VAL A 341 0.48 9.90 -1.83
C VAL A 341 0.16 11.38 -1.66
N THR A 342 -0.21 12.02 -2.76
CA THR A 342 -0.74 13.38 -2.80
C THR A 342 -1.91 13.42 -3.78
N GLU A 343 -2.73 14.46 -3.71
CA GLU A 343 -3.80 14.72 -4.68
C GLU A 343 -3.27 14.81 -6.12
N LYS A 344 -2.00 15.19 -6.31
CA LYS A 344 -1.36 15.27 -7.63
C LYS A 344 -1.22 13.91 -8.34
N CYS A 345 -1.31 12.80 -7.62
CA CYS A 345 -1.31 11.48 -8.24
C CYS A 345 -2.62 11.22 -8.99
N ASP A 346 -3.76 11.59 -8.40
CA ASP A 346 -5.07 11.53 -9.06
C ASP A 346 -5.15 12.50 -10.25
N VAL A 347 -4.51 13.69 -10.14
CA VAL A 347 -4.43 14.64 -11.26
C VAL A 347 -3.75 14.00 -12.47
N TYR A 348 -2.65 13.28 -12.26
CA TYR A 348 -1.97 12.57 -13.34
C TYR A 348 -2.86 11.51 -13.96
N SER A 349 -3.46 10.64 -13.13
CA SER A 349 -4.39 9.60 -13.59
C SER A 349 -5.59 10.18 -14.35
N PHE A 350 -6.13 11.32 -13.90
CA PHE A 350 -7.15 12.07 -14.62
C PHE A 350 -6.68 12.51 -16.02
N GLY A 351 -5.45 13.03 -16.13
CA GLY A 351 -4.88 13.41 -17.43
C GLY A 351 -4.81 12.23 -18.41
N ILE A 352 -4.44 11.04 -17.93
CA ILE A 352 -4.43 9.81 -18.73
C ILE A 352 -5.84 9.45 -19.19
N VAL A 353 -6.82 9.44 -18.29
CA VAL A 353 -8.22 9.14 -18.62
C VAL A 353 -8.80 10.20 -19.58
N ALA A 354 -8.47 11.47 -19.42
CA ALA A 354 -8.92 12.53 -20.32
C ALA A 354 -8.36 12.33 -21.74
N LEU A 355 -7.09 11.97 -21.87
CA LEU A 355 -6.49 11.61 -23.17
C LEU A 355 -7.14 10.34 -23.75
N GLU A 356 -7.38 9.32 -22.94
CA GLU A 356 -8.06 8.10 -23.36
C GLU A 356 -9.47 8.38 -23.90
N VAL A 357 -10.22 9.29 -23.25
CA VAL A 357 -11.53 9.75 -23.73
C VAL A 357 -11.42 10.45 -25.07
N ILE A 358 -10.43 11.32 -25.28
CA ILE A 358 -10.28 12.06 -26.55
C ILE A 358 -9.77 11.16 -27.68
N HIS A 359 -8.82 10.27 -27.36
CA HIS A 359 -8.20 9.37 -28.33
C HIS A 359 -9.06 8.14 -28.65
N GLY A 360 -9.95 7.75 -27.73
CA GLY A 360 -10.81 6.60 -27.89
C GLY A 360 -10.21 5.27 -27.43
N THR A 361 -8.93 5.25 -27.07
CA THR A 361 -8.20 4.10 -26.53
C THR A 361 -7.11 4.57 -25.56
N HIS A 362 -6.59 3.67 -24.73
CA HIS A 362 -5.56 4.03 -23.75
C HIS A 362 -4.32 4.61 -24.45
N PRO A 363 -3.81 5.80 -24.06
CA PRO A 363 -2.78 6.52 -24.82
C PRO A 363 -1.37 5.93 -24.66
N GLY A 364 -1.20 4.68 -24.21
CA GLY A 364 0.11 4.13 -23.81
C GLY A 364 1.21 4.28 -24.87
N ASP A 365 0.94 3.85 -26.10
CA ASP A 365 1.88 3.98 -27.22
C ASP A 365 2.03 5.43 -27.70
N LEU A 366 1.01 6.27 -27.47
CA LEU A 366 1.04 7.69 -27.77
C LEU A 366 2.01 8.40 -26.81
N LEU A 367 1.88 8.15 -25.50
CA LEU A 367 2.64 8.81 -24.43
C LEU A 367 4.16 8.64 -24.59
N SER A 368 4.61 7.48 -25.08
CA SER A 368 6.04 7.24 -25.35
C SER A 368 6.59 8.08 -26.50
N ASN A 369 5.72 8.54 -27.39
CA ASN A 369 6.05 9.29 -28.60
C ASN A 369 5.47 10.72 -28.60
N ILE A 370 4.91 11.20 -27.49
CA ILE A 370 4.38 12.56 -27.41
C ILE A 370 5.51 13.54 -27.67
N SER A 371 5.35 14.30 -28.76
CA SER A 371 6.23 15.40 -29.14
C SER A 371 5.40 16.66 -29.28
N LEU A 372 5.97 17.82 -28.94
CA LEU A 372 5.35 19.12 -29.20
C LEU A 372 5.09 19.35 -30.71
N SER A 373 5.77 18.60 -31.60
CA SER A 373 5.53 18.62 -33.04
C SER A 373 4.31 17.79 -33.49
N MET A 374 3.69 17.02 -32.60
CA MET A 374 2.60 16.10 -32.95
C MET A 374 1.34 16.83 -33.41
N LEU A 375 0.71 16.24 -34.44
CA LEU A 375 -0.63 16.54 -34.95
C LEU A 375 -1.69 16.54 -33.85
N VAL A 376 -2.41 17.63 -33.59
CA VAL A 376 -3.61 17.54 -32.72
C VAL A 376 -4.59 16.51 -33.28
N LYS A 377 -4.75 16.44 -34.61
CA LYS A 377 -5.59 15.42 -35.27
C LYS A 377 -5.17 13.98 -34.96
N ASP A 378 -3.89 13.75 -34.67
CA ASP A 378 -3.35 12.40 -34.39
C ASP A 378 -3.64 11.97 -32.95
N MET A 379 -4.08 12.91 -32.10
CA MET A 379 -4.55 12.64 -30.74
C MET A 379 -6.05 12.35 -30.68
N LEU A 380 -6.79 12.65 -31.74
CA LEU A 380 -8.24 12.47 -31.78
C LEU A 380 -8.60 11.03 -32.15
N ASP A 381 -9.71 10.56 -31.61
CA ASP A 381 -10.34 9.33 -32.06
C ASP A 381 -10.71 9.41 -33.54
N SER A 382 -10.09 8.55 -34.35
CA SER A 382 -10.30 8.51 -35.80
C SER A 382 -11.72 8.15 -36.20
N ARG A 383 -12.51 7.54 -35.29
CA ARG A 383 -13.92 7.22 -35.49
C ARG A 383 -14.82 8.46 -35.46
N LEU A 384 -14.34 9.59 -34.92
CA LEU A 384 -15.12 10.81 -34.74
C LEU A 384 -14.51 12.01 -35.50
N PRO A 385 -15.12 12.44 -36.63
CA PRO A 385 -14.62 13.59 -37.37
C PRO A 385 -14.86 14.90 -36.61
N LEU A 386 -13.80 15.55 -36.14
CA LEU A 386 -13.91 16.85 -35.45
C LEU A 386 -14.38 17.98 -36.37
N HIS A 387 -14.08 17.92 -37.66
CA HIS A 387 -14.40 18.95 -38.66
C HIS A 387 -15.92 19.16 -38.88
N ASN A 388 -16.76 18.22 -38.45
CA ASN A 388 -18.21 18.31 -38.54
C ASN A 388 -18.86 18.94 -37.30
N THR A 389 -18.06 19.41 -36.35
CA THR A 389 -18.54 19.94 -35.06
C THR A 389 -18.50 21.47 -35.06
N ASP A 390 -19.37 22.09 -34.26
CA ASP A 390 -19.35 23.53 -34.08
C ASP A 390 -18.07 24.02 -33.38
N GLN A 391 -17.75 25.29 -33.60
CA GLN A 391 -16.54 25.92 -33.10
C GLN A 391 -16.40 25.89 -31.57
N VAL A 392 -17.52 25.88 -30.83
CA VAL A 392 -17.51 25.84 -29.37
C VAL A 392 -17.06 24.45 -28.91
N THR A 393 -17.65 23.40 -29.47
CA THR A 393 -17.25 22.02 -29.14
C THR A 393 -15.81 21.75 -29.54
N THR A 394 -15.37 22.22 -30.72
CA THR A 394 -13.95 22.13 -31.12
C THR A 394 -13.03 22.77 -30.09
N ASN A 395 -13.33 24.01 -29.66
CA ASN A 395 -12.53 24.70 -28.64
C ASN A 395 -12.53 23.95 -27.30
N GLN A 396 -13.63 23.32 -26.91
CA GLN A 396 -13.70 22.51 -25.70
C GLN A 396 -12.84 21.24 -25.79
N VAL A 397 -12.85 20.53 -26.92
CA VAL A 397 -11.99 19.36 -27.15
C VAL A 397 -10.51 19.75 -27.04
N LEU A 398 -10.13 20.86 -27.66
CA LEU A 398 -8.76 21.38 -27.58
C LEU A 398 -8.36 21.76 -26.15
N LEU A 399 -9.27 22.40 -25.40
CA LEU A 399 -9.06 22.72 -24.00
C LEU A 399 -8.85 21.46 -23.14
N VAL A 400 -9.61 20.39 -23.41
CA VAL A 400 -9.43 19.10 -22.72
C VAL A 400 -8.03 18.54 -23.01
N ILE A 401 -7.58 18.53 -24.27
CA ILE A 401 -6.22 18.07 -24.62
C ILE A 401 -5.17 18.88 -23.86
N LEU A 402 -5.28 20.22 -23.86
CA LEU A 402 -4.35 21.09 -23.14
C LEU A 402 -4.26 20.79 -21.65
N ILE A 403 -5.42 20.69 -21.00
CA ILE A 403 -5.50 20.41 -19.57
C ILE A 403 -4.92 19.03 -19.28
N ALA A 404 -5.26 18.03 -20.09
CA ALA A 404 -4.76 16.68 -19.91
C ALA A 404 -3.23 16.62 -20.02
N MET A 405 -2.64 17.34 -20.99
CA MET A 405 -1.20 17.50 -21.14
C MET A 405 -0.53 18.14 -19.92
N GLN A 406 -1.16 19.15 -19.31
CA GLN A 406 -0.66 19.76 -18.06
C GLN A 406 -0.78 18.80 -16.87
N CYS A 407 -1.84 17.99 -16.83
CA CYS A 407 -2.08 17.01 -15.76
C CYS A 407 -1.06 15.86 -15.78
N ILE A 408 -0.60 15.42 -16.96
CA ILE A 408 0.39 14.34 -17.09
C ILE A 408 1.85 14.80 -16.96
N ASN A 409 2.09 16.01 -16.45
CA ASN A 409 3.45 16.50 -16.23
C ASN A 409 4.22 15.56 -15.27
N THR A 410 5.48 15.27 -15.58
CA THR A 410 6.32 14.39 -14.74
C THR A 410 6.64 14.99 -13.38
N ILE A 411 6.60 16.33 -13.25
CA ILE A 411 6.80 17.07 -12.01
C ILE A 411 5.42 17.30 -11.35
N PRO A 412 5.12 16.69 -10.18
CA PRO A 412 3.81 16.81 -9.53
C PRO A 412 3.39 18.24 -9.18
N GLN A 413 4.36 19.09 -8.84
CA GLN A 413 4.13 20.49 -8.50
C GLN A 413 3.72 21.33 -9.70
N ALA A 414 4.12 20.94 -10.91
CA ALA A 414 3.75 21.62 -12.16
C ALA A 414 2.35 21.24 -12.66
N ARG A 415 1.75 20.18 -12.11
CA ARG A 415 0.37 19.79 -12.42
C ARG A 415 -0.62 20.78 -11.77
N PRO A 416 -1.70 21.16 -12.46
CA PRO A 416 -2.76 21.96 -11.85
C PRO A 416 -3.46 21.19 -10.71
N THR A 417 -4.22 21.90 -9.89
CA THR A 417 -5.14 21.29 -8.93
C THR A 417 -6.44 20.86 -9.63
N MET A 418 -7.17 19.90 -9.05
CA MET A 418 -8.47 19.52 -9.62
C MET A 418 -9.52 20.62 -9.50
N LEU A 419 -9.36 21.56 -8.56
CA LEU A 419 -10.15 22.79 -8.50
C LEU A 419 -9.92 23.68 -9.74
N GLU A 420 -8.66 23.95 -10.09
CA GLU A 420 -8.34 24.75 -11.30
C GLU A 420 -8.82 24.06 -12.57
N VAL A 421 -8.64 22.73 -12.66
CA VAL A 421 -9.11 21.92 -13.78
C VAL A 421 -10.64 22.00 -13.91
N SER A 422 -11.38 21.77 -12.83
CA SER A 422 -12.84 21.77 -12.86
C SER A 422 -13.42 23.15 -13.21
N GLN A 423 -12.80 24.23 -12.73
CA GLN A 423 -13.18 25.60 -13.06
C GLN A 423 -12.95 25.92 -14.54
N ARG A 424 -11.77 25.57 -15.09
CA ARG A 424 -11.43 25.81 -16.49
C ARG A 424 -12.35 25.05 -17.46
N LEU A 425 -12.71 23.81 -17.12
CA LEU A 425 -13.63 23.00 -17.93
C LEU A 425 -15.10 23.46 -17.82
N SER A 426 -15.48 24.11 -16.72
CA SER A 426 -16.86 24.60 -16.51
C SER A 426 -17.09 25.98 -17.13
N SER A 427 -16.07 26.82 -17.18
CA SER A 427 -16.12 28.18 -17.74
C SER A 427 -15.00 28.39 -18.77
N PRO A 428 -15.12 27.83 -19.99
CA PRO A 428 -14.08 27.97 -21.00
C PRO A 428 -13.90 29.44 -21.38
N LYS A 429 -12.70 29.99 -21.18
CA LYS A 429 -12.32 31.24 -21.84
C LYS A 429 -12.19 30.95 -23.34
N ALA A 430 -12.59 31.90 -24.18
CA ALA A 430 -12.35 31.79 -25.61
C ALA A 430 -10.85 31.62 -25.86
N LEU A 431 -10.46 30.52 -26.51
CA LEU A 431 -9.09 30.35 -27.00
C LEU A 431 -8.83 31.51 -27.99
N PRO A 432 -7.69 32.22 -27.89
CA PRO A 432 -7.29 33.18 -28.92
C PRO A 432 -7.36 32.48 -30.28
N THR A 433 -8.29 32.92 -31.12
CA THR A 433 -8.43 32.40 -32.48
C THR A 433 -7.15 32.77 -33.22
N SER A 434 -6.21 31.82 -33.37
CA SER A 434 -5.15 32.00 -34.34
C SER A 434 -5.80 31.98 -35.73
N ASN A 435 -5.51 33.01 -36.51
CA ASN A 435 -6.07 33.22 -37.84
C ASN A 435 -6.03 31.93 -38.68
N ASN A 436 -7.17 31.51 -39.23
CA ASN A 436 -7.35 30.63 -40.41
C ASN A 436 -6.58 29.29 -40.50
N HIS A 437 -5.90 28.81 -39.46
CA HIS A 437 -5.30 27.49 -39.50
C HIS A 437 -6.36 26.42 -39.20
N SER A 438 -6.67 25.59 -40.21
CA SER A 438 -7.44 24.35 -40.01
C SER A 438 -6.83 23.56 -38.86
N TYR A 439 -7.66 23.13 -37.90
CA TYR A 439 -7.25 22.31 -36.74
C TYR A 439 -6.43 21.06 -37.12
N GLN A 440 -6.54 20.62 -38.38
CA GLN A 440 -5.75 19.54 -38.95
C GLN A 440 -4.24 19.83 -39.05
N ALA A 441 -3.84 21.12 -39.01
CA ALA A 441 -2.46 21.58 -39.07
C ALA A 441 -1.94 22.10 -37.71
N LEU A 442 -2.77 22.13 -36.67
CA LEU A 442 -2.34 22.55 -35.33
C LEU A 442 -1.49 21.47 -34.68
N THR A 443 -0.29 21.85 -34.25
CA THR A 443 0.56 21.00 -33.42
C THR A 443 0.29 21.25 -31.94
N LEU A 444 0.69 20.31 -31.09
CA LEU A 444 0.69 20.47 -29.64
C LEU A 444 1.44 21.73 -29.18
N ASN A 445 2.57 22.06 -29.82
CA ASN A 445 3.33 23.27 -29.51
C ASN A 445 2.50 24.55 -29.71
N HIS A 446 1.75 24.62 -30.81
CA HIS A 446 0.88 25.77 -31.06
C HIS A 446 -0.20 25.84 -29.98
N LEU A 447 -0.82 24.72 -29.66
CA LEU A 447 -1.87 24.62 -28.65
C LEU A 447 -1.40 25.16 -27.29
N VAL A 448 -0.22 24.72 -26.83
CA VAL A 448 0.34 25.09 -25.52
C VAL A 448 0.69 26.57 -25.43
N ASN A 449 1.05 27.20 -26.55
CA ASN A 449 1.41 28.63 -26.61
C ASN A 449 0.20 29.56 -26.84
N ILE A 450 -1.01 29.02 -27.06
CA ILE A 450 -2.24 29.80 -27.27
C ILE A 450 -2.92 30.17 -25.93
N VAL A 451 -2.55 29.53 -24.82
CA VAL A 451 -3.11 29.74 -23.46
C VAL A 451 -2.04 30.29 -22.54
#